data_AF-A0A2R5L232-F1
#
_entry.id   AF-A0A2R5L232-F1
#
_cell.length_a   1.000
_cell.length_b   1.000
_cell.length_c   1.000
_cell.angle_alpha   90.00
_cell.angle_beta   90.00
_cell.angle_gamma   90.00
#
_symmetry.space_group_name_H-M   'P 1'
#
loop_
_entity.id
_entity.type
_entity.pdbx_description
1 polymer ?
#
loop_
_entity_poly.entity_id
_entity_poly.type
_entity_poly.pdbx_seq_one_letter_code
_entity_poly.pdbx_strand_id
1 'polypeptide(L)'
;PSPSAGTIARNQSGDRLDAHGVSKVNSSHASLATRGNTNFMRKIPHGSEAANILVGEVSFLTKPISALVRLNEAVFLGDLTEVPVPTRFIFLHMGPPGCLASLHENGRAMATLFADEVFHEVAYKAQKNEHLLAGMDEFLDAVTVLPPGEWDPSIRIEPPALIPSQDKRKGQKKNEILDEVDEEEEELKMRELAGLTRTGRLFGGLINDIKRKA
;
A
#
# COMPACT_ATOMS: atom_id res chain seq x y z
N PRO A 1 -60.70 -6.91 36.86
CA PRO A 1 -60.23 -6.90 38.26
C PRO A 1 -58.81 -6.32 38.33
N SER A 2 -58.73 -5.13 38.94
CA SER A 2 -57.62 -4.17 38.97
C SER A 2 -56.47 -4.58 39.94
N PRO A 3 -55.52 -3.68 40.36
CA PRO A 3 -54.33 -3.21 39.63
C PRO A 3 -53.07 -3.09 40.56
N SER A 4 -51.94 -2.54 40.08
CA SER A 4 -51.00 -1.64 40.81
C SER A 4 -49.80 -1.29 39.90
N ALA A 5 -49.59 -0.07 39.40
CA ALA A 5 -49.31 1.24 40.00
C ALA A 5 -47.88 1.35 40.60
N GLY A 6 -47.01 2.09 39.91
CA GLY A 6 -45.66 2.47 40.34
C GLY A 6 -45.23 3.79 39.69
N THR A 7 -45.06 4.82 40.52
CA THR A 7 -45.12 6.26 40.27
C THR A 7 -43.87 6.92 39.68
N ILE A 8 -44.10 7.97 38.86
CA ILE A 8 -43.15 8.96 38.33
C ILE A 8 -42.73 9.94 39.43
N ALA A 9 -41.43 10.16 39.63
CA ALA A 9 -40.90 11.24 40.46
C ALA A 9 -40.31 12.37 39.59
N ARG A 10 -40.82 13.57 39.85
CA ARG A 10 -40.60 14.84 39.15
C ARG A 10 -39.79 15.74 40.10
N ASN A 11 -38.56 16.10 39.76
CA ASN A 11 -37.82 17.12 40.49
C ASN A 11 -37.72 18.39 39.66
N GLN A 12 -38.45 19.42 40.10
CA GLN A 12 -38.22 20.82 39.76
C GLN A 12 -37.31 21.42 40.85
N SER A 13 -36.29 22.14 40.42
CA SER A 13 -35.75 23.26 41.19
C SER A 13 -35.24 24.27 40.17
N GLY A 14 -35.97 25.38 40.05
CA GLY A 14 -35.55 26.53 39.27
C GLY A 14 -34.51 27.33 40.04
N ASP A 15 -33.61 27.96 39.29
CA ASP A 15 -32.94 29.17 39.72
C ASP A 15 -32.82 30.11 38.51
N ARG A 16 -33.36 31.31 38.67
CA ARG A 16 -33.28 32.43 37.73
C ARG A 16 -32.14 33.32 38.19
N LEU A 17 -31.18 33.60 37.32
CA LEU A 17 -30.33 34.78 37.44
C LEU A 17 -30.12 35.43 36.08
N ASP A 18 -30.04 36.76 36.15
CA ASP A 18 -30.35 37.74 35.11
C ASP A 18 -29.30 37.93 34.01
N ALA A 19 -29.77 38.67 33.01
CA ALA A 19 -29.10 39.14 31.82
C ALA A 19 -27.80 39.92 32.06
N HIS A 20 -26.78 39.64 31.23
CA HIS A 20 -26.01 40.70 30.57
C HIS A 20 -25.37 40.16 29.28
N GLY A 21 -25.72 40.77 28.16
CA GLY A 21 -25.19 40.43 26.84
C GLY A 21 -23.75 40.89 26.66
N VAL A 22 -22.92 39.98 26.13
CA VAL A 22 -21.85 40.30 25.17
C VAL A 22 -21.76 39.13 24.20
N SER A 23 -22.25 39.35 22.98
CA SER A 23 -22.11 38.43 21.86
C SER A 23 -20.65 38.37 21.40
N LYS A 24 -19.87 37.44 21.96
CA LYS A 24 -18.63 36.97 21.35
C LYS A 24 -18.93 35.70 20.58
N VAL A 25 -19.14 35.84 19.27
CA VAL A 25 -19.15 34.73 18.32
C VAL A 25 -17.71 34.18 18.28
N ASN A 26 -17.42 33.20 19.12
CA ASN A 26 -16.22 32.39 18.97
C ASN A 26 -16.48 31.40 17.83
N SER A 27 -15.78 31.60 16.72
CA SER A 27 -15.65 30.65 15.62
C SER A 27 -15.00 29.36 16.10
N SER A 28 -15.79 28.43 16.63
CA SER A 28 -15.34 27.09 17.02
C SER A 28 -15.30 26.14 15.81
N HIS A 29 -14.77 26.60 14.68
CA HIS A 29 -14.64 25.79 13.46
C HIS A 29 -13.20 25.33 13.19
N ALA A 30 -12.36 25.30 14.23
CA ALA A 30 -10.94 24.95 14.14
C ALA A 30 -10.44 23.99 15.25
N SER A 31 -11.32 23.19 15.86
CA SER A 31 -10.90 22.22 16.88
C SER A 31 -11.54 20.83 16.75
N LEU A 32 -11.99 20.46 15.54
CA LEU A 32 -12.33 19.08 15.20
C LEU A 32 -11.27 18.45 14.28
N ALA A 33 -10.07 19.02 14.25
CA ALA A 33 -8.89 18.35 13.70
C ALA A 33 -8.29 17.47 14.81
N THR A 34 -8.16 16.18 14.52
CA THR A 34 -7.18 15.30 15.17
C THR A 34 -7.47 14.88 16.62
N ARG A 35 -8.70 14.45 16.92
CA ARG A 35 -8.82 13.20 17.70
C ARG A 35 -8.61 12.03 16.74
N GLY A 36 -7.44 12.03 16.08
CA GLY A 36 -7.01 10.96 15.19
C GLY A 36 -7.08 9.65 15.94
N ASN A 37 -7.31 8.56 15.23
CA ASN A 37 -7.56 7.24 15.77
C ASN A 37 -6.30 6.71 16.51
N THR A 38 -5.96 7.27 17.67
CA THR A 38 -4.70 7.06 18.40
C THR A 38 -4.53 5.60 18.83
N ASN A 39 -5.65 4.91 19.04
CA ASN A 39 -5.68 3.48 19.31
C ASN A 39 -5.24 2.65 18.10
N PHE A 40 -5.52 3.13 16.88
CA PHE A 40 -5.07 2.51 15.63
C PHE A 40 -3.61 2.86 15.32
N MET A 41 -3.19 4.11 15.55
CA MET A 41 -1.78 4.55 15.42
C MET A 41 -0.80 3.64 16.15
N ARG A 42 -1.16 3.16 17.35
CA ARG A 42 -0.29 2.31 18.17
C ARG A 42 0.00 0.93 17.54
N LYS A 43 -0.79 0.51 16.56
CA LYS A 43 -0.61 -0.76 15.84
C LYS A 43 0.24 -0.63 14.58
N ILE A 44 0.57 0.61 14.18
CA ILE A 44 1.30 0.88 12.96
C ILE A 44 2.79 0.96 13.29
N PRO A 45 3.65 0.15 12.65
CA PRO A 45 5.08 0.23 12.82
C PRO A 45 5.63 1.64 12.51
N HIS A 46 6.69 2.02 13.21
CA HIS A 46 7.41 3.24 12.86
C HIS A 46 7.99 3.13 11.45
N GLY A 47 7.87 4.20 10.67
CA GLY A 47 8.34 4.22 9.29
C GLY A 47 7.41 3.54 8.28
N SER A 48 6.19 3.15 8.68
CA SER A 48 5.19 2.70 7.72
C SER A 48 4.90 3.78 6.68
N GLU A 49 4.68 3.33 5.46
CA GLU A 49 4.18 4.13 4.33
C GLU A 49 2.83 3.55 3.90
N ALA A 50 1.98 4.37 3.28
CA ALA A 50 0.65 3.97 2.85
C ALA A 50 0.60 3.57 1.36
N ALA A 51 -0.24 2.59 1.05
CA ALA A 51 -0.73 2.31 -0.30
C ALA A 51 -2.21 2.70 -0.39
N ASN A 52 -2.53 3.71 -1.20
CA ASN A 52 -3.89 4.18 -1.38
C ASN A 52 -4.55 3.44 -2.54
N ILE A 53 -5.62 2.69 -2.25
CA ILE A 53 -6.40 1.94 -3.25
C ILE A 53 -7.69 2.71 -3.53
N LEU A 54 -7.76 3.38 -4.68
CA LEU A 54 -8.85 4.25 -5.05
C LEU A 54 -9.64 3.61 -6.21
N VAL A 55 -10.90 3.30 -5.95
CA VAL A 55 -11.79 2.65 -6.92
C VAL A 55 -13.04 3.50 -7.12
N GLY A 56 -13.58 3.52 -8.34
CA GLY A 56 -14.78 4.33 -8.58
C GLY A 56 -15.34 4.28 -10.00
N GLU A 57 -16.59 4.70 -10.14
CA GLU A 57 -17.24 4.81 -11.44
C GLU A 57 -17.13 6.22 -12.00
N VAL A 58 -16.97 6.31 -13.32
CA VAL A 58 -16.84 7.57 -14.04
C VAL A 58 -17.64 7.48 -15.33
N SER A 59 -18.60 8.39 -15.50
CA SER A 59 -19.63 8.31 -16.55
C SER A 59 -19.12 8.42 -17.99
N PHE A 60 -17.94 9.02 -18.20
CA PHE A 60 -17.34 9.16 -19.53
C PHE A 60 -16.46 7.98 -19.96
N LEU A 61 -16.15 7.05 -19.06
CA LEU A 61 -15.37 5.87 -19.41
C LEU A 61 -16.25 4.87 -20.14
N THR A 62 -15.70 4.26 -21.19
CA THR A 62 -16.34 3.16 -21.92
C THR A 62 -15.76 1.79 -21.55
N LYS A 63 -14.59 1.78 -20.89
CA LYS A 63 -13.88 0.60 -20.40
C LYS A 63 -13.19 0.93 -19.07
N PRO A 64 -12.96 -0.06 -18.19
CA PRO A 64 -12.16 0.15 -17.00
C PRO A 64 -10.73 0.56 -17.31
N ILE A 65 -10.14 1.38 -16.45
CA ILE A 65 -8.75 1.83 -16.49
C ILE A 65 -8.13 1.55 -15.13
N SER A 66 -6.90 1.02 -15.15
CA SER A 66 -6.10 0.80 -13.95
C SER A 66 -4.77 1.51 -14.07
N ALA A 67 -4.30 2.11 -12.98
CA ALA A 67 -2.95 2.66 -12.88
C ALA A 67 -2.39 2.34 -11.50
N LEU A 68 -1.14 1.87 -11.48
CA LEU A 68 -0.36 1.74 -10.25
C LEU A 68 0.79 2.75 -10.29
N VAL A 69 0.89 3.58 -9.27
CA VAL A 69 1.88 4.64 -9.14
C VAL A 69 2.72 4.38 -7.90
N ARG A 70 4.05 4.34 -8.06
CA ARG A 70 5.01 4.40 -6.95
C ARG A 70 5.65 5.78 -6.94
N LEU A 71 5.49 6.52 -5.85
CA LEU A 71 6.16 7.80 -5.65
C LEU A 71 7.64 7.59 -5.36
N ASN A 72 8.49 8.48 -5.88
CA ASN A 72 9.94 8.43 -5.65
C ASN A 72 10.30 8.62 -4.17
N GLU A 73 9.54 9.49 -3.49
CA GLU A 73 9.59 9.69 -2.04
C GLU A 73 8.16 9.60 -1.51
N ALA A 74 7.99 9.07 -0.30
CA ALA A 74 6.67 9.00 0.32
C ALA A 74 6.24 10.38 0.82
N VAL A 75 5.00 10.78 0.52
CA VAL A 75 4.51 12.15 0.77
C VAL A 75 3.16 12.12 1.50
N PHE A 76 2.94 13.05 2.42
CA PHE A 76 1.63 13.27 3.04
C PHE A 76 0.68 13.93 2.06
N LEU A 77 -0.33 13.19 1.60
CA LEU A 77 -1.33 13.67 0.65
C LEU A 77 -2.58 14.20 1.38
N GLY A 78 -2.39 15.21 2.23
CA GLY A 78 -3.49 15.83 2.98
C GLY A 78 -4.24 14.84 3.88
N ASP A 79 -5.55 14.76 3.71
CA ASP A 79 -6.47 13.86 4.43
C ASP A 79 -6.80 12.58 3.64
N LEU A 80 -6.03 12.26 2.59
CA LEU A 80 -6.23 11.05 1.79
C LEU A 80 -6.09 9.77 2.61
N THR A 81 -5.27 9.80 3.66
CA THR A 81 -5.11 8.71 4.62
C THR A 81 -5.80 9.06 5.93
N GLU A 82 -6.54 8.11 6.51
CA GLU A 82 -7.21 8.28 7.82
C GLU A 82 -6.23 8.49 8.98
N VAL A 83 -4.97 8.17 8.73
CA VAL A 83 -3.86 8.09 9.67
C VAL A 83 -2.71 8.88 9.06
N PRO A 84 -1.96 9.68 9.83
CA PRO A 84 -0.82 10.44 9.33
C PRO A 84 0.35 9.52 8.97
N VAL A 85 0.22 8.85 7.82
CA VAL A 85 1.23 7.99 7.21
C VAL A 85 1.48 8.52 5.80
N PRO A 86 2.73 8.73 5.39
CA PRO A 86 3.03 9.23 4.06
C PRO A 86 2.67 8.17 3.01
N THR A 87 2.05 8.59 1.91
CA THR A 87 1.71 7.73 0.79
C THR A 87 2.94 7.41 -0.03
N ARG A 88 3.17 6.14 -0.32
CA ARG A 88 4.18 5.66 -1.28
C ARG A 88 3.56 5.14 -2.57
N PHE A 89 2.46 4.41 -2.46
CA PHE A 89 1.78 3.79 -3.59
C PHE A 89 0.37 4.33 -3.76
N ILE A 90 -0.06 4.49 -5.01
CA ILE A 90 -1.44 4.81 -5.36
C ILE A 90 -1.89 3.85 -6.46
N PHE A 91 -2.93 3.09 -6.18
CA PHE A 91 -3.64 2.30 -7.17
C PHE A 91 -4.95 3.01 -7.51
N LEU A 92 -5.17 3.30 -8.79
CA LEU A 92 -6.40 3.85 -9.33
C LEU A 92 -7.08 2.79 -10.17
N HIS A 93 -8.34 2.48 -9.90
CA HIS A 93 -9.15 1.59 -10.74
C HIS A 93 -10.54 2.18 -10.98
N MET A 94 -10.73 2.72 -12.18
CA MET A 94 -11.96 3.41 -12.55
C MET A 94 -12.69 2.68 -13.66
N GLY A 95 -14.02 2.70 -13.65
CA GLY A 95 -14.83 2.02 -14.68
C GLY A 95 -16.09 2.78 -15.09
N PRO A 96 -16.78 2.33 -16.15
CA PRO A 96 -18.09 2.87 -16.54
C PRO A 96 -19.13 2.65 -15.43
N PRO A 97 -20.27 3.38 -15.45
CA PRO A 97 -21.38 3.12 -14.55
C PRO A 97 -21.90 1.67 -14.65
N GLY A 98 -22.25 1.06 -13.51
CA GLY A 98 -22.79 -0.30 -13.42
C GLY A 98 -21.77 -1.40 -13.11
N CYS A 99 -20.54 -1.06 -12.75
CA CYS A 99 -19.48 -2.03 -12.40
C CYS A 99 -18.88 -1.85 -11.00
N LEU A 100 -19.41 -0.96 -10.16
CA LEU A 100 -18.86 -0.60 -8.84
C LEU A 100 -18.56 -1.81 -7.95
N ALA A 101 -19.46 -2.79 -7.90
CA ALA A 101 -19.26 -4.01 -7.11
C ALA A 101 -17.99 -4.76 -7.54
N SER A 102 -17.78 -4.93 -8.85
CA SER A 102 -16.56 -5.56 -9.37
C SER A 102 -15.32 -4.71 -9.11
N LEU A 103 -15.41 -3.38 -9.24
CA LEU A 103 -14.30 -2.47 -8.93
C LEU A 103 -13.90 -2.56 -7.46
N HIS A 104 -14.89 -2.65 -6.55
CA HIS A 104 -14.65 -2.84 -5.12
C HIS A 104 -13.93 -4.15 -4.82
N GLU A 105 -14.37 -5.27 -5.40
CA GLU A 105 -13.69 -6.55 -5.21
C GLU A 105 -12.26 -6.54 -5.77
N ASN A 106 -12.03 -5.90 -6.93
CA ASN A 106 -10.69 -5.69 -7.47
C ASN A 106 -9.82 -4.84 -6.53
N GLY A 107 -10.39 -3.80 -5.94
CA GLY A 107 -9.72 -2.97 -4.94
C GLY A 107 -9.35 -3.76 -3.69
N ARG A 108 -10.25 -4.60 -3.18
CA ARG A 108 -9.97 -5.51 -2.04
C ARG A 108 -8.85 -6.48 -2.36
N ALA A 109 -8.86 -7.06 -3.57
CA ALA A 109 -7.79 -7.95 -4.03
C ALA A 109 -6.43 -7.22 -4.07
N MET A 110 -6.38 -6.02 -4.64
CA MET A 110 -5.16 -5.20 -4.67
C MET A 110 -4.67 -4.80 -3.27
N ALA A 111 -5.59 -4.44 -2.36
CA ALA A 111 -5.25 -4.13 -0.98
C ALA A 111 -4.65 -5.36 -0.25
N THR A 112 -5.21 -6.54 -0.50
CA THR A 112 -4.72 -7.80 0.07
C THR A 112 -3.33 -8.14 -0.46
N LEU A 113 -3.12 -7.92 -1.76
CA LEU A 113 -1.83 -8.09 -2.42
C LEU A 113 -0.78 -7.13 -1.86
N PHE A 114 -1.12 -5.87 -1.57
CA PHE A 114 -0.20 -4.93 -0.91
C PHE A 114 0.10 -5.25 0.56
N ALA A 115 -0.78 -5.99 1.23
CA ALA A 115 -0.54 -6.45 2.60
C ALA A 115 0.41 -7.65 2.67
N ASP A 116 0.69 -8.29 1.54
CA ASP A 116 1.62 -9.40 1.44
C ASP A 116 3.09 -8.93 1.50
N GLU A 117 3.87 -9.56 2.38
CA GLU A 117 5.26 -9.15 2.66
C GLU A 117 6.15 -9.11 1.42
N VAL A 118 6.00 -10.08 0.52
CA VAL A 118 6.92 -10.22 -0.61
C VAL A 118 6.44 -9.45 -1.82
N PHE A 119 5.13 -9.38 -2.05
CA PHE A 119 4.61 -8.55 -3.11
C PHE A 119 4.97 -7.08 -2.87
N HIS A 120 4.80 -6.56 -1.64
CA HIS A 120 5.13 -5.16 -1.39
C HIS A 120 6.64 -4.90 -1.57
N GLU A 121 7.53 -5.83 -1.20
CA GLU A 121 8.97 -5.73 -1.48
C GLU A 121 9.28 -5.70 -2.98
N VAL A 122 8.62 -6.55 -3.76
CA VAL A 122 8.70 -6.54 -5.22
C VAL A 122 8.23 -5.19 -5.76
N ALA A 123 7.10 -4.67 -5.26
CA ALA A 123 6.56 -3.38 -5.67
C ALA A 123 7.51 -2.21 -5.38
N TYR A 124 8.30 -2.26 -4.30
CA TYR A 124 9.34 -1.26 -4.01
C TYR A 124 10.52 -1.29 -4.98
N LYS A 125 10.87 -2.47 -5.51
CA LYS A 125 12.05 -2.66 -6.37
C LYS A 125 11.71 -2.69 -7.86
N ALA A 126 10.44 -2.91 -8.21
CA ALA A 126 9.99 -3.06 -9.59
C ALA A 126 10.43 -1.86 -10.46
N GLN A 127 11.01 -2.15 -11.62
CA GLN A 127 11.34 -1.15 -12.65
C GLN A 127 10.45 -1.29 -13.89
N LYS A 128 9.88 -2.48 -14.09
CA LYS A 128 9.01 -2.84 -15.21
C LYS A 128 7.71 -3.44 -14.67
N ASN A 129 6.65 -3.41 -15.48
CA ASN A 129 5.36 -4.03 -15.19
C ASN A 129 5.48 -5.55 -15.00
N GLU A 130 6.40 -6.19 -15.70
CA GLU A 130 6.67 -7.64 -15.61
C GLU A 130 7.03 -8.08 -14.19
N HIS A 131 7.75 -7.25 -13.43
CA HIS A 131 8.14 -7.59 -12.05
C HIS A 131 6.91 -7.67 -11.14
N LEU A 132 5.95 -6.75 -11.34
CA LEU A 132 4.69 -6.74 -10.60
C LEU A 132 3.83 -7.95 -10.97
N LEU A 133 3.78 -8.32 -12.25
CA LEU A 133 3.05 -9.51 -12.71
C LEU A 133 3.64 -10.79 -12.10
N ALA A 134 4.96 -10.95 -12.14
CA ALA A 134 5.64 -12.07 -11.48
C ALA A 134 5.39 -12.10 -9.96
N GLY A 135 5.34 -10.93 -9.32
CA GLY A 135 4.95 -10.83 -7.91
C GLY A 135 3.50 -11.25 -7.64
N MET A 136 2.58 -10.93 -8.55
CA MET A 136 1.19 -11.37 -8.48
C MET A 136 1.06 -12.87 -8.63
N ASP A 137 1.74 -13.47 -9.62
CA ASP A 137 1.72 -14.91 -9.85
C ASP A 137 2.27 -15.67 -8.64
N GLU A 138 3.38 -15.21 -8.07
CA GLU A 138 3.98 -15.79 -6.87
C GLU A 138 3.05 -15.72 -5.65
N PHE A 139 2.30 -14.61 -5.50
CA PHE A 139 1.27 -14.50 -4.48
C PHE A 139 0.14 -15.52 -4.72
N LEU A 140 -0.36 -15.63 -5.95
CA LEU A 140 -1.45 -16.54 -6.29
C LEU A 140 -1.08 -18.02 -6.09
N ASP A 141 0.15 -18.41 -6.38
CA ASP A 141 0.67 -19.76 -6.13
C ASP A 141 0.72 -20.12 -4.64
N ALA A 142 0.86 -19.12 -3.77
CA ALA A 142 0.95 -19.31 -2.32
C ALA A 142 -0.42 -19.25 -1.60
N VAL A 143 -1.43 -18.65 -2.23
CA VAL A 143 -2.75 -18.46 -1.62
C VAL A 143 -3.52 -19.78 -1.57
N THR A 144 -4.07 -20.09 -0.40
CA THR A 144 -5.02 -21.20 -0.25
C THR A 144 -6.44 -20.72 -0.58
N VAL A 145 -7.10 -21.41 -1.50
CA VAL A 145 -8.49 -21.14 -1.86
C VAL A 145 -9.42 -22.06 -1.07
N LEU A 146 -10.52 -21.51 -0.57
CA LEU A 146 -11.60 -22.29 0.03
C LEU A 146 -12.68 -22.53 -1.02
N PRO A 147 -13.06 -23.79 -1.30
CA PRO A 147 -14.11 -24.09 -2.26
C PRO A 147 -15.45 -23.44 -1.87
N PRO A 148 -16.16 -22.80 -2.82
CA PRO A 148 -17.46 -22.24 -2.55
C PRO A 148 -18.48 -23.36 -2.26
N GLY A 149 -19.30 -23.21 -1.22
CA GLY A 149 -20.42 -24.11 -0.92
C GLY A 149 -20.08 -25.35 -0.09
N GLU A 150 -18.81 -25.73 0.00
CA GLU A 150 -18.34 -26.80 0.92
C GLU A 150 -17.84 -26.24 2.26
N TRP A 151 -17.57 -24.93 2.30
CA TRP A 151 -17.11 -24.24 3.49
C TRP A 151 -18.27 -23.52 4.20
N ASP A 152 -18.55 -23.89 5.45
CA ASP A 152 -19.49 -23.17 6.31
C ASP A 152 -18.81 -21.93 6.92
N PRO A 153 -19.24 -20.69 6.58
CA PRO A 153 -18.64 -19.46 7.10
C PRO A 153 -18.76 -19.29 8.62
N SER A 154 -19.68 -20.01 9.27
CA SER A 154 -19.86 -19.96 10.72
C SER A 154 -18.86 -20.83 11.48
N ILE A 155 -18.17 -21.74 10.80
CA ILE A 155 -17.14 -22.60 11.41
C ILE A 155 -15.85 -21.80 11.53
N ARG A 156 -15.38 -21.63 12.77
CA ARG A 156 -14.09 -21.02 13.07
C ARG A 156 -12.95 -21.96 12.66
N ILE A 157 -12.08 -21.50 11.76
CA ILE A 157 -10.80 -22.16 11.51
C ILE A 157 -9.89 -21.86 12.69
N GLU A 158 -9.46 -22.89 13.39
CA GLU A 158 -8.41 -22.69 14.40
C GLU A 158 -7.12 -22.27 13.70
N PRO A 159 -6.39 -21.26 14.22
CA PRO A 159 -5.13 -20.86 13.67
C PRO A 159 -4.22 -22.08 13.49
N PRO A 160 -3.53 -22.21 12.35
CA PRO A 160 -2.63 -23.33 12.14
C PRO A 160 -1.59 -23.36 13.28
N ALA A 161 -1.36 -24.55 13.84
CA ALA A 161 -0.46 -24.73 14.99
C ALA A 161 0.99 -24.25 14.71
N LEU A 162 1.38 -24.26 13.43
CA LEU A 162 2.58 -23.63 12.91
C LEU A 162 2.19 -22.76 11.73
N ILE A 163 2.61 -21.49 11.76
CA ILE A 163 2.54 -20.62 10.58
C ILE A 163 3.43 -21.27 9.52
N PRO A 164 2.91 -21.59 8.31
CA PRO A 164 3.72 -22.15 7.24
C PRO A 164 4.93 -21.24 6.99
N SER A 165 6.14 -21.80 6.98
CA SER A 165 7.36 -21.00 6.88
C SER A 165 7.39 -20.23 5.56
N GLN A 166 7.58 -18.91 5.62
CA GLN A 166 7.87 -18.06 4.46
C GLN A 166 9.33 -18.24 3.98
N ASP A 167 10.11 -19.16 4.56
CA ASP A 167 11.55 -19.29 4.29
C ASP A 167 11.86 -19.76 2.85
N LYS A 168 10.99 -20.57 2.23
CA LYS A 168 11.12 -20.90 0.80
C LYS A 168 11.03 -19.63 -0.08
N ARG A 169 10.22 -18.66 0.37
CA ARG A 169 9.97 -17.37 -0.28
C ARG A 169 11.15 -16.41 -0.21
N LYS A 170 11.81 -16.35 0.97
CA LYS A 170 13.00 -15.51 1.20
C LYS A 170 14.29 -16.16 0.67
N GLY A 171 14.35 -17.49 0.63
CA GLY A 171 15.54 -18.27 0.25
C GLY A 171 15.79 -18.38 -1.25
N GLN A 172 14.76 -18.61 -2.07
CA GLN A 172 14.93 -18.74 -3.53
C GLN A 172 15.27 -17.38 -4.19
N LYS A 173 14.68 -16.29 -3.68
CA LYS A 173 14.87 -14.93 -4.21
C LYS A 173 16.20 -14.26 -3.86
N LYS A 174 16.92 -14.71 -2.82
CA LYS A 174 18.24 -14.14 -2.53
C LYS A 174 19.27 -14.49 -3.61
N ASN A 175 19.10 -15.62 -4.30
CA ASN A 175 20.00 -16.02 -5.38
C ASN A 175 19.51 -15.55 -6.76
N GLU A 176 18.20 -15.44 -7.00
CA GLU A 176 17.69 -15.05 -8.32
C GLU A 176 17.51 -13.53 -8.53
N ILE A 177 17.30 -12.74 -7.46
CA ILE A 177 17.16 -11.26 -7.56
C ILE A 177 18.53 -10.55 -7.49
N LEU A 178 19.58 -11.21 -7.00
CA LEU A 178 20.94 -10.63 -6.97
C LEU A 178 21.71 -10.81 -8.29
N ASP A 179 21.21 -11.63 -9.22
CA ASP A 179 21.86 -11.91 -10.51
C ASP A 179 21.25 -11.11 -11.69
N GLU A 180 20.44 -10.08 -11.43
CA GLU A 180 20.22 -9.03 -12.43
C GLU A 180 21.47 -8.15 -12.45
N VAL A 181 22.40 -8.55 -13.31
CA VAL A 181 23.61 -7.80 -13.61
C VAL A 181 23.22 -6.40 -14.07
N ASP A 182 23.72 -5.39 -13.36
CA ASP A 182 23.64 -4.00 -13.80
C ASP A 182 24.28 -3.91 -15.21
N GLU A 183 23.46 -3.67 -16.23
CA GLU A 183 23.91 -3.61 -17.63
C GLU A 183 25.02 -2.56 -17.81
N GLU A 184 25.03 -1.49 -17.00
CA GLU A 184 26.12 -0.51 -16.96
C GLU A 184 27.39 -1.11 -16.33
N GLU A 185 27.26 -1.89 -15.25
CA GLU A 185 28.40 -2.53 -14.58
C GLU A 185 29.03 -3.62 -15.46
N GLU A 186 28.23 -4.39 -16.22
CA GLU A 186 28.77 -5.37 -17.15
C GLU A 186 29.35 -4.74 -18.42
N GLU A 187 28.76 -3.66 -18.93
CA GLU A 187 29.36 -2.89 -20.02
C GLU A 187 30.69 -2.25 -19.58
N LEU A 188 30.77 -1.74 -18.34
CA LEU A 188 32.02 -1.23 -17.75
C LEU A 188 33.07 -2.34 -17.60
N LYS A 189 32.69 -3.51 -17.08
CA LYS A 189 33.58 -4.69 -17.00
C LYS A 189 34.05 -5.13 -18.39
N MET A 190 33.17 -5.15 -19.39
CA MET A 190 33.54 -5.45 -20.77
C MET A 190 34.51 -4.41 -21.35
N ARG A 191 34.30 -3.11 -21.09
CA ARG A 191 35.20 -2.03 -21.50
C ARG A 191 36.56 -2.12 -20.80
N GLU A 192 36.59 -2.52 -19.53
CA GLU A 192 37.81 -2.81 -18.75
C GLU A 192 38.58 -4.00 -19.30
N LEU A 193 37.91 -5.14 -19.51
CA LEU A 193 38.51 -6.33 -20.11
C LEU A 193 39.02 -6.07 -21.54
N ALA A 194 38.29 -5.25 -22.31
CA ALA A 194 38.68 -4.80 -23.63
C ALA A 194 39.74 -3.68 -23.62
N GLY A 195 40.19 -3.21 -22.44
CA GLY A 195 41.26 -2.21 -22.31
C GLY A 195 40.93 -0.83 -22.90
N LEU A 196 39.63 -0.58 -23.12
CA LEU A 196 39.07 0.62 -23.74
C LEU A 196 38.63 1.66 -22.69
N THR A 197 39.11 1.53 -21.45
CA THR A 197 38.89 2.53 -20.41
C THR A 197 39.69 3.80 -20.65
N ARG A 198 39.21 4.89 -20.05
CA ARG A 198 39.79 6.23 -20.23
C ARG A 198 41.16 6.30 -19.58
N THR A 199 42.21 6.08 -20.36
CA THR A 199 43.62 6.05 -19.91
C THR A 199 44.23 7.42 -19.60
N GLY A 200 43.49 8.52 -19.77
CA GLY A 200 43.99 9.89 -19.54
C GLY A 200 45.06 10.37 -20.52
N ARG A 201 45.39 9.58 -21.54
CA ARG A 201 46.37 9.92 -22.59
C ARG A 201 45.69 9.87 -23.96
N LEU A 202 46.06 10.79 -24.86
CA LEU A 202 45.59 10.75 -26.25
C LEU A 202 45.95 9.39 -26.87
N PHE A 203 44.94 8.71 -27.43
CA PHE A 203 45.03 7.37 -28.04
C PHE A 203 45.43 6.21 -27.13
N GLY A 204 45.39 6.35 -25.79
CA GLY A 204 45.87 5.28 -24.90
C GLY A 204 45.07 3.97 -24.97
N GLY A 205 43.78 4.01 -25.33
CA GLY A 205 43.00 2.78 -25.60
C GLY A 205 43.49 2.02 -26.85
N LEU A 206 43.91 2.74 -27.90
CA LEU A 206 44.46 2.14 -29.12
C LEU A 206 45.85 1.52 -28.86
N ILE A 207 46.68 2.16 -28.03
CA ILE A 207 47.98 1.63 -27.62
C ILE A 207 47.81 0.33 -26.82
N ASN A 208 46.81 0.26 -25.93
CA ASN A 208 46.49 -0.95 -25.17
C ASN A 208 45.99 -2.08 -26.07
N ASP A 209 45.19 -1.78 -27.10
CA ASP A 209 44.71 -2.78 -28.07
C ASP A 209 45.86 -3.37 -28.90
N ILE A 210 46.80 -2.53 -29.34
CA ILE A 210 47.99 -2.99 -30.09
C ILE A 210 48.88 -3.87 -29.21
N LYS A 211 49.13 -3.49 -27.95
CA LYS A 211 49.95 -4.29 -27.01
C LYS A 211 49.34 -5.64 -26.66
N ARG A 212 48.01 -5.76 -26.69
CA ARG A 212 47.32 -7.01 -26.44
C ARG A 212 47.34 -7.95 -27.65
N LYS A 213 47.39 -7.39 -28.86
CA LYS A 213 47.33 -8.14 -30.13
C LYS A 213 48.70 -8.48 -30.74
N ALA A 214 49.79 -7.95 -30.18
CA ALA A 214 51.18 -8.26 -30.53
C ALA A 214 51.75 -9.31 -29.58
#